data_AF-A0AAQ4F5Q5-F1
#
_entry.id   AF-A0AAQ4F5Q5-F1
#
_cell.length_a   1.000
_cell.length_b   1.000
_cell.length_c   1.000
_cell.angle_alpha   90.00
_cell.angle_beta   90.00
_cell.angle_gamma   90.00
#
_symmetry.space_group_name_H-M   'P 1'
#
loop_
_entity.id
_entity.type
_entity.pdbx_description
1 polymer ?
#
loop_
_entity_poly.entity_id
_entity_poly.type
_entity_poly.pdbx_seq_one_letter_code
_entity_poly.pdbx_strand_id
1 'polypeptide(L)'
;MRRFQVVISNQVSVEGPLLAVSDNMFVHNNSKHGRRAKRLDPTEVPFAATPCIKAISPSEGWTTGGSTVIIVGDNFFDGLQVVFGTMLVWSELITSHAIRVQTPPRHIPGVVEVTLSYKSKQFCKGAPGRFVYVSLNEPTIDYGFQRLAKLIPRHPGDPEKLPKVSVIVFSSV
;
A
#
# COMPACT_ATOMS: atom_id res chain seq x y z
N MET A 1 40.73 -10.62 1.52
CA MET A 1 40.82 -9.44 0.62
C MET A 1 42.27 -9.22 0.27
N ARG A 2 42.59 -9.06 -1.02
CA ARG A 2 43.95 -8.73 -1.45
C ARG A 2 44.21 -7.24 -1.19
N ARG A 3 45.38 -6.92 -0.66
CA ARG A 3 45.88 -5.57 -0.45
C ARG A 3 47.23 -5.45 -1.15
N PHE A 4 47.62 -4.24 -1.47
CA PHE A 4 48.86 -3.92 -2.16
C PHE A 4 49.69 -2.97 -1.31
N GLN A 5 50.99 -2.98 -1.50
CA GLN A 5 51.90 -1.99 -0.94
C GLN A 5 52.77 -1.46 -2.08
N VAL A 6 53.13 -0.19 -2.01
CA VAL A 6 54.08 0.43 -2.93
C VAL A 6 55.46 0.29 -2.32
N VAL A 7 56.40 -0.20 -3.11
CA VAL A 7 57.80 -0.42 -2.71
C VAL A 7 58.69 0.52 -3.49
N ILE A 8 59.68 1.12 -2.82
CA ILE A 8 60.72 1.95 -3.44
C ILE A 8 62.05 1.23 -3.28
N SER A 9 62.75 1.04 -4.40
CA SER A 9 64.07 0.40 -4.46
C SER A 9 64.91 1.07 -5.54
N ASN A 10 66.23 0.97 -5.41
CA ASN A 10 67.18 1.34 -6.48
C ASN A 10 67.46 0.17 -7.44
N GLN A 11 66.83 -0.98 -7.22
CA GLN A 11 66.89 -2.18 -8.05
C GLN A 11 65.48 -2.58 -8.51
N VAL A 12 65.38 -3.25 -9.66
CA VAL A 12 64.09 -3.73 -10.20
C VAL A 12 63.54 -4.89 -9.37
N SER A 13 64.42 -5.71 -8.77
CA SER A 13 64.01 -6.78 -7.88
C SER A 13 63.49 -6.23 -6.55
N VAL A 14 62.40 -6.82 -6.06
CA VAL A 14 61.75 -6.49 -4.78
C VAL A 14 62.06 -7.50 -3.67
N GLU A 15 62.90 -8.50 -3.95
CA GLU A 15 63.28 -9.53 -2.98
C GLU A 15 64.50 -9.15 -2.12
N GLY A 16 65.16 -8.02 -2.44
CA GLY A 16 66.35 -7.53 -1.76
C GLY A 16 66.08 -6.35 -0.80
N PRO A 17 67.14 -5.62 -0.38
CA PRO A 17 67.00 -4.45 0.48
C PRO A 17 66.16 -3.35 -0.19
N LEU A 18 65.09 -2.94 0.49
CA LEU A 18 64.16 -1.90 0.02
C LEU A 18 64.46 -0.57 0.73
N LEU A 19 64.25 0.55 0.04
CA LEU A 19 64.43 1.88 0.62
C LEU A 19 63.22 2.28 1.47
N ALA A 20 62.02 1.93 1.02
CA ALA A 20 60.78 2.18 1.73
C ALA A 20 59.67 1.25 1.26
N VAL A 21 58.70 0.99 2.15
CA VAL A 21 57.47 0.25 1.87
C VAL A 21 56.30 1.05 2.43
N SER A 22 55.26 1.26 1.63
CA SER A 22 54.06 1.97 2.07
C SER A 22 53.21 1.13 3.02
N ASP A 23 52.25 1.80 3.67
CA ASP A 23 51.13 1.10 4.29
C ASP A 23 50.29 0.33 3.24
N ASN A 24 49.43 -0.54 3.77
CA ASN A 24 48.52 -1.33 2.96
C ASN A 24 47.50 -0.46 2.22
N MET A 25 47.46 -0.62 0.90
CA MET A 25 46.48 -0.04 0.00
C MET A 25 45.44 -1.08 -0.41
N PHE A 26 44.16 -0.74 -0.30
CA PHE A 26 43.08 -1.53 -0.84
C PHE A 26 42.59 -0.89 -2.15
N VAL A 27 42.93 -1.52 -3.27
CA VAL A 27 42.55 -1.02 -4.60
C VAL A 27 41.20 -1.63 -4.98
N HIS A 28 40.20 -0.78 -5.23
CA HIS A 28 38.88 -1.17 -5.66
C HIS A 28 38.32 -0.14 -6.65
N ASN A 29 37.47 -0.58 -7.59
CA ASN A 29 36.68 0.31 -8.43
C ASN A 29 35.22 0.27 -7.95
N ASN A 30 34.97 0.85 -6.78
CA ASN A 30 33.65 0.87 -6.15
C ASN A 30 33.41 2.23 -5.50
N SER A 31 32.54 3.04 -6.12
CA SER A 31 32.16 4.38 -5.64
C SER A 31 31.46 4.37 -4.27
N LYS A 32 30.97 3.22 -3.82
CA LYS A 32 30.30 3.04 -2.53
C LYS A 32 31.23 2.50 -1.44
N HIS A 33 32.51 2.25 -1.73
CA HIS A 33 33.44 1.78 -0.69
C HIS A 33 33.52 2.78 0.47
N GLY A 34 33.59 2.27 1.69
CA GLY A 34 33.57 3.10 2.92
C GLY A 34 32.20 3.71 3.27
N ARG A 35 31.21 3.72 2.36
CA ARG A 35 29.86 4.17 2.69
C ARG A 35 29.10 3.05 3.37
N ARG A 36 28.45 3.36 4.51
CA ARG A 36 27.44 2.48 5.09
C ARG A 36 26.31 2.28 4.09
N ALA A 37 25.80 1.06 3.98
CA ALA A 37 24.61 0.78 3.19
C ALA A 37 23.48 1.69 3.66
N LYS A 38 22.96 2.56 2.77
CA LYS A 38 21.71 3.26 3.04
C LYS A 38 20.62 2.19 3.09
N ARG A 39 19.93 2.08 4.22
CA ARG A 39 18.68 1.33 4.30
C ARG A 39 17.76 1.91 3.23
N LEU A 40 17.35 1.09 2.27
CA LEU A 40 16.33 1.45 1.28
C LEU A 40 14.95 1.40 1.93
N ASP A 41 14.80 2.08 3.06
CA ASP A 41 13.47 2.37 3.57
C ASP A 41 13.05 3.73 3.02
N PRO A 42 12.06 3.79 2.11
CA PRO A 42 11.56 5.07 1.61
C PRO A 42 11.14 5.98 2.76
N THR A 43 10.83 5.44 3.95
CA THR A 43 10.34 6.22 5.10
C THR A 43 11.44 6.69 6.05
N GLU A 44 12.71 6.26 5.88
CA GLU A 44 13.87 6.70 6.67
C GLU A 44 14.69 7.80 5.98
N VAL A 45 14.32 8.19 4.75
CA VAL A 45 14.96 9.33 4.08
C VAL A 45 14.42 10.61 4.73
N PRO A 46 15.26 11.50 5.31
CA PRO A 46 14.79 12.71 5.99
C PRO A 46 14.04 13.73 5.09
N PHE A 47 13.90 13.41 3.79
CA PHE A 47 13.16 14.17 2.79
C PHE A 47 12.06 13.36 2.08
N ALA A 48 11.83 12.10 2.46
CA ALA A 48 10.72 11.36 1.90
C ALA A 48 9.44 11.83 2.56
N ALA A 49 8.58 12.45 1.75
CA ALA A 49 7.34 13.01 2.21
C ALA A 49 6.42 11.90 2.77
N THR A 50 5.85 12.16 3.95
CA THR A 50 5.03 11.19 4.67
C THR A 50 3.74 10.89 3.89
N PRO A 51 3.33 9.62 3.76
CA PRO A 51 2.05 9.27 3.15
C PRO A 51 0.88 9.89 3.90
N CYS A 52 -0.06 10.51 3.18
CA CYS A 52 -1.26 11.11 3.76
C CYS A 52 -2.51 10.68 2.99
N ILE A 53 -3.65 10.58 3.70
CA ILE A 53 -4.96 10.32 3.09
C ILE A 53 -5.70 11.65 2.96
N LYS A 54 -6.27 11.92 1.79
CA LYS A 54 -7.13 13.08 1.53
C LYS A 54 -8.58 12.69 1.33
N ALA A 55 -8.84 11.59 0.63
CA ALA A 55 -10.20 11.12 0.35
C ALA A 55 -10.26 9.60 0.16
N ILE A 56 -11.45 9.04 0.34
CA ILE A 56 -11.75 7.61 0.14
C ILE A 56 -13.03 7.53 -0.68
N SER A 57 -13.01 6.80 -1.79
CA SER A 57 -14.15 6.69 -2.71
C SER A 57 -14.31 5.25 -3.22
N PRO A 58 -15.48 4.62 -3.03
CA PRO A 58 -16.58 5.06 -2.17
C PRO A 58 -16.17 5.12 -0.68
N SER A 59 -16.82 5.99 0.10
CA SER A 59 -16.57 6.13 1.55
C SER A 59 -17.43 5.18 2.40
N GLU A 60 -18.16 4.28 1.76
CA GLU A 60 -19.03 3.30 2.41
C GLU A 60 -19.07 1.98 1.64
N GLY A 61 -19.44 0.91 2.32
CA GLY A 61 -19.62 -0.41 1.73
C GLY A 61 -20.14 -1.44 2.72
N TRP A 62 -20.43 -2.63 2.22
CA TRP A 62 -21.10 -3.66 3.00
C TRP A 62 -20.20 -4.31 4.05
N THR A 63 -20.79 -4.73 5.17
CA THR A 63 -20.15 -5.54 6.22
C THR A 63 -19.56 -6.85 5.70
N THR A 64 -20.03 -7.37 4.56
CA THR A 64 -19.46 -8.55 3.90
C THR A 64 -18.05 -8.33 3.34
N GLY A 65 -17.61 -7.08 3.17
CA GLY A 65 -16.34 -6.77 2.52
C GLY A 65 -16.35 -7.04 1.01
N GLY A 66 -15.16 -7.01 0.39
CA GLY A 66 -14.95 -7.28 -1.04
C GLY A 66 -15.32 -6.13 -1.96
N SER A 67 -15.65 -4.96 -1.42
CA SER A 67 -15.90 -3.75 -2.23
C SER A 67 -14.57 -3.10 -2.60
N THR A 68 -14.43 -2.74 -3.88
CA THR A 68 -13.25 -2.03 -4.36
C THR A 68 -13.33 -0.56 -3.97
N VAL A 69 -12.30 -0.08 -3.28
CA VAL A 69 -12.20 1.30 -2.80
C VAL A 69 -10.92 1.93 -3.30
N ILE A 70 -11.01 3.17 -3.76
CA ILE A 70 -9.87 4.00 -4.14
C ILE A 70 -9.59 4.98 -3.01
N ILE A 71 -8.35 5.00 -2.53
CA ILE A 71 -7.87 5.97 -1.55
C ILE A 71 -7.00 6.97 -2.29
N VAL A 72 -7.33 8.24 -2.13
CA VAL A 72 -6.63 9.37 -2.75
C VAL A 72 -5.84 10.10 -1.67
N GLY A 73 -4.61 10.48 -2.00
CA GLY A 73 -3.69 11.10 -1.06
C GLY A 73 -2.39 11.54 -1.71
N ASP A 74 -1.33 11.60 -0.93
CA ASP A 74 0.02 11.91 -1.42
C ASP A 74 1.05 10.90 -0.91
N ASN A 75 2.14 10.80 -1.66
CA ASN A 75 3.34 10.02 -1.31
C ASN A 75 3.07 8.52 -1.11
N PHE A 76 2.15 7.96 -1.89
CA PHE A 76 1.97 6.52 -1.95
C PHE A 76 3.10 5.86 -2.74
N PHE A 77 3.46 4.65 -2.32
CA PHE A 77 4.53 3.87 -2.90
C PHE A 77 4.21 2.38 -2.80
N ASP A 78 4.94 1.56 -3.55
CA ASP A 78 4.66 0.13 -3.64
C ASP A 78 4.94 -0.59 -2.29
N GLY A 79 4.07 -1.54 -1.95
CA GLY A 79 4.09 -2.23 -0.66
C GLY A 79 3.49 -1.46 0.52
N LEU A 80 2.97 -0.23 0.32
CA LEU A 80 2.19 0.47 1.33
C LEU A 80 0.89 -0.31 1.61
N GLN A 81 0.58 -0.52 2.89
CA GLN A 81 -0.61 -1.24 3.33
C GLN A 81 -1.65 -0.26 3.88
N VAL A 82 -2.91 -0.66 3.83
CA VAL A 82 -4.04 0.12 4.36
C VAL A 82 -4.65 -0.63 5.53
N VAL A 83 -5.08 0.10 6.55
CA VAL A 83 -5.67 -0.49 7.75
C VAL A 83 -7.06 0.10 7.96
N PHE A 84 -8.08 -0.76 7.94
CA PHE A 84 -9.47 -0.42 8.28
C PHE A 84 -9.71 -0.76 9.74
N GLY A 85 -9.69 0.25 10.62
CA GLY A 85 -9.68 0.08 12.06
C GLY A 85 -8.43 -0.66 12.53
N THR A 86 -8.55 -1.97 12.74
CA THR A 86 -7.45 -2.87 13.11
C THR A 86 -7.11 -3.90 12.02
N MET A 87 -7.91 -3.99 10.96
CA MET A 87 -7.72 -4.98 9.90
C MET A 87 -6.81 -4.43 8.81
N LEU A 88 -5.68 -5.10 8.62
CA LEU A 88 -4.71 -4.78 7.58
C LEU A 88 -5.13 -5.40 6.25
N VAL A 89 -5.08 -4.62 5.18
CA VAL A 89 -5.30 -5.06 3.81
C VAL A 89 -4.16 -4.66 2.89
N TRP A 90 -3.93 -5.52 1.90
CA TRP A 90 -3.02 -5.21 0.79
C TRP A 90 -3.61 -4.10 -0.07
N SER A 91 -2.75 -3.20 -0.52
CA SER A 91 -3.11 -2.17 -1.48
C SER A 91 -2.29 -2.31 -2.76
N GLU A 92 -2.91 -1.92 -3.86
CA GLU A 92 -2.27 -1.88 -5.16
C GLU A 92 -2.05 -0.41 -5.53
N LEU A 93 -0.80 -0.08 -5.85
CA LEU A 93 -0.43 1.26 -6.25
C LEU A 93 -0.93 1.54 -7.67
N ILE A 94 -1.77 2.55 -7.83
CA ILE A 94 -2.15 3.07 -9.16
C ILE A 94 -1.21 4.21 -9.53
N THR A 95 -1.07 5.18 -8.62
CA THR A 95 -0.12 6.31 -8.75
C THR A 95 0.39 6.70 -7.37
N SER A 96 1.37 7.60 -7.29
CA SER A 96 1.81 8.21 -6.02
C SER A 96 0.70 8.95 -5.26
N HIS A 97 -0.48 9.15 -5.86
CA HIS A 97 -1.64 9.83 -5.27
C HIS A 97 -2.88 8.94 -5.15
N ALA A 98 -2.85 7.71 -5.63
CA ALA A 98 -4.00 6.82 -5.61
C ALA A 98 -3.58 5.35 -5.39
N ILE A 99 -4.24 4.69 -4.43
CA ILE A 99 -4.13 3.25 -4.20
C ILE A 99 -5.51 2.60 -4.26
N ARG A 100 -5.56 1.37 -4.77
CA ARG A 100 -6.75 0.52 -4.80
C ARG A 100 -6.68 -0.50 -3.68
N VAL A 101 -7.78 -0.69 -2.97
CA VAL A 101 -7.93 -1.70 -1.91
C VAL A 101 -9.26 -2.44 -2.02
N GLN A 102 -9.30 -3.65 -1.48
CA GLN A 102 -10.55 -4.37 -1.22
C GLN A 102 -10.90 -4.24 0.26
N THR A 103 -12.15 -3.92 0.56
CA THR A 103 -12.60 -3.80 1.95
C THR A 103 -12.59 -5.16 2.64
N PRO A 104 -12.04 -5.27 3.86
CA PRO A 104 -12.12 -6.49 4.62
C PRO A 104 -13.55 -6.73 5.14
N PRO A 105 -13.97 -7.99 5.38
CA PRO A 105 -15.24 -8.27 6.04
C PRO A 105 -15.23 -7.77 7.49
N ARG A 106 -16.34 -7.20 7.96
CA ARG A 106 -16.52 -6.69 9.32
C ARG A 106 -17.90 -7.03 9.86
N HIS A 107 -17.96 -7.60 11.06
CA HIS A 107 -19.22 -8.04 11.67
C HIS A 107 -20.08 -6.90 12.27
N ILE A 108 -19.44 -5.81 12.72
CA ILE A 108 -20.12 -4.64 13.31
C ILE A 108 -20.22 -3.52 12.26
N PRO A 109 -21.43 -3.02 11.95
CA PRO A 109 -21.60 -1.84 11.10
C PRO A 109 -21.11 -0.56 11.80
N GLY A 110 -20.99 0.52 11.03
CA GLY A 110 -20.59 1.83 11.50
C GLY A 110 -19.22 2.28 10.98
N VAL A 111 -18.82 3.46 11.45
CA VAL A 111 -17.61 4.15 10.98
C VAL A 111 -16.36 3.40 11.44
N VAL A 112 -15.37 3.28 10.54
CA VAL A 112 -13.99 2.93 10.85
C VAL A 112 -13.05 4.04 10.43
N GLU A 113 -11.99 4.19 11.21
CA GLU A 113 -10.82 4.95 10.78
C GLU A 113 -10.02 4.14 9.77
N VAL A 114 -9.51 4.82 8.75
CA VAL A 114 -8.63 4.25 7.74
C VAL A 114 -7.27 4.90 7.89
N THR A 115 -6.25 4.07 8.08
CA THR A 115 -4.85 4.51 8.23
C THR A 115 -3.94 3.76 7.27
N LEU A 116 -2.68 4.16 7.19
CA LEU A 116 -1.68 3.52 6.34
C LEU A 116 -0.61 2.85 7.19
N SER A 117 0.00 1.78 6.69
CA SER A 117 1.04 1.02 7.38
C SER A 117 2.13 0.58 6.41
N TYR A 118 3.38 0.64 6.85
CA TYR A 118 4.52 0.06 6.11
C TYR A 118 5.59 -0.40 7.10
N LYS A 119 6.03 -1.66 7.00
CA LYS A 119 7.04 -2.26 7.90
C LYS A 119 6.80 -1.95 9.39
N SER A 120 5.57 -2.13 9.84
CA SER A 120 5.12 -1.86 11.22
C SER A 120 5.10 -0.38 11.64
N LYS A 121 5.43 0.56 10.76
CA LYS A 121 5.22 1.99 10.97
C LYS A 121 3.84 2.39 10.46
N GLN A 122 3.05 3.00 11.33
CA GLN A 122 1.69 3.45 11.01
C GLN A 122 1.66 4.95 10.76
N PHE A 123 0.87 5.38 9.79
CA PHE A 123 0.70 6.78 9.37
C PHE A 123 -0.75 7.22 9.48
N CYS A 124 -1.00 8.52 9.34
CA CYS A 124 -2.33 9.13 9.37
C CYS A 124 -3.14 8.92 10.67
N LYS A 125 -2.50 8.56 11.80
CA LYS A 125 -3.21 8.43 13.09
C LYS A 125 -3.87 9.74 13.57
N GLY A 126 -3.26 10.89 13.28
CA GLY A 126 -3.80 12.21 13.65
C GLY A 126 -4.81 12.77 12.65
N ALA A 127 -4.90 12.20 11.46
CA ALA A 127 -5.83 12.60 10.40
C ALA A 127 -6.24 11.36 9.58
N PRO A 128 -6.97 10.42 10.20
CA PRO A 128 -7.36 9.19 9.52
C PRO A 128 -8.44 9.48 8.48
N GLY A 129 -8.47 8.68 7.41
CA GLY A 129 -9.64 8.59 6.56
C GLY A 129 -10.80 7.95 7.30
N ARG A 130 -12.01 8.05 6.77
CA ARG A 130 -13.21 7.42 7.35
C ARG A 130 -13.91 6.59 6.31
N PHE A 131 -14.31 5.38 6.71
CA PHE A 131 -15.11 4.48 5.89
C PHE A 131 -16.28 3.94 6.70
N VAL A 132 -17.46 3.84 6.10
CA VAL A 132 -18.68 3.39 6.78
C VAL A 132 -19.02 1.97 6.35
N TYR A 133 -19.06 1.04 7.31
CA TYR A 133 -19.61 -0.29 7.06
C TYR A 133 -21.12 -0.28 7.26
N VAL A 134 -21.86 -0.65 6.23
CA VAL A 134 -23.32 -0.75 6.27
C VAL A 134 -23.72 -2.22 6.37
N SER A 135 -24.63 -2.52 7.30
CA SER A 135 -25.15 -3.89 7.46
C SER A 135 -26.19 -4.21 6.40
N LEU A 136 -26.14 -5.43 5.86
CA LEU A 136 -27.23 -6.00 5.06
C LEU A 136 -28.44 -6.37 5.93
N ASN A 137 -28.25 -6.56 7.25
CA ASN A 137 -29.31 -7.05 8.14
C ASN A 137 -30.09 -5.92 8.84
N GLU A 138 -29.62 -4.67 8.74
CA GLU A 138 -30.48 -3.53 9.04
C GLU A 138 -31.41 -3.34 7.82
N PRO A 139 -32.74 -3.25 8.01
CA PRO A 139 -33.68 -3.09 6.92
C PRO A 139 -33.47 -1.71 6.28
N THR A 140 -32.54 -1.64 5.33
CA THR A 140 -32.30 -0.48 4.48
C THR A 140 -33.01 -0.68 3.15
N ILE A 141 -33.43 0.44 2.54
CA ILE A 141 -34.14 0.43 1.26
C ILE A 141 -33.32 -0.30 0.18
N ASP A 142 -32.00 -0.12 0.18
CA ASP A 142 -31.10 -0.76 -0.78
C ASP A 142 -30.94 -2.28 -0.57
N TYR A 143 -30.96 -2.76 0.66
CA TYR A 143 -31.02 -4.19 0.94
C TYR A 143 -32.32 -4.80 0.43
N GLY A 144 -33.45 -4.10 0.63
CA GLY A 144 -34.74 -4.46 0.05
C GLY A 144 -34.65 -4.62 -1.48
N PHE A 145 -34.07 -3.63 -2.17
CA PHE A 145 -33.88 -3.70 -3.62
C PHE A 145 -32.96 -4.83 -4.07
N GLN A 146 -31.85 -5.10 -3.37
CA GLN A 146 -30.96 -6.21 -3.72
C GLN A 146 -31.63 -7.57 -3.52
N ARG A 147 -32.41 -7.73 -2.45
CA ARG A 147 -33.12 -8.98 -2.16
C ARG A 147 -34.23 -9.20 -3.18
N LEU A 148 -35.04 -8.17 -3.46
CA LEU A 148 -36.08 -8.23 -4.48
C LEU A 148 -35.50 -8.50 -5.88
N ALA A 149 -34.40 -7.85 -6.27
CA ALA A 149 -33.77 -8.11 -7.57
C ALA A 149 -33.27 -9.56 -7.76
N LYS A 150 -33.01 -10.30 -6.67
CA LYS A 150 -32.67 -11.74 -6.71
C LYS A 150 -33.88 -12.65 -6.72
N LEU A 151 -35.02 -12.18 -6.21
CA LEU A 151 -36.29 -12.91 -6.16
C LEU A 151 -37.13 -12.75 -7.43
N ILE A 152 -36.90 -11.67 -8.18
CA ILE A 152 -37.62 -11.38 -9.43
C ILE A 152 -37.13 -12.31 -10.56
N PRO A 153 -38.03 -13.07 -11.21
CA PRO A 153 -37.70 -13.86 -12.39
C PRO A 153 -37.12 -12.99 -13.51
N ARG A 154 -36.05 -13.46 -14.15
CA ARG A 154 -35.43 -12.79 -15.30
C ARG A 154 -36.16 -13.19 -16.59
N HIS A 155 -36.41 -12.22 -17.45
CA HIS A 155 -36.96 -12.44 -18.79
C HIS A 155 -35.91 -12.21 -19.88
N PRO A 156 -36.04 -12.85 -21.06
CA PRO A 156 -35.16 -12.60 -22.19
C PRO A 156 -35.16 -11.11 -22.57
N GLY A 157 -33.98 -10.47 -22.55
CA GLY A 157 -33.80 -9.03 -22.82
C GLY A 157 -33.54 -8.17 -21.58
N ASP A 158 -33.61 -8.74 -20.37
CA ASP A 158 -33.30 -7.99 -19.15
C ASP A 158 -31.81 -7.59 -19.07
N PRO A 159 -31.51 -6.36 -18.60
CA PRO A 159 -30.14 -5.93 -18.37
C PRO A 159 -29.50 -6.73 -17.22
N GLU A 160 -28.17 -6.88 -17.24
CA GLU A 160 -27.40 -7.62 -16.22
C GLU A 160 -27.73 -7.15 -14.79
N LYS A 161 -28.03 -5.87 -14.62
CA LYS A 161 -28.54 -5.27 -13.38
C LYS A 161 -29.92 -4.65 -13.61
N LEU A 162 -30.95 -5.18 -12.94
CA LEU A 162 -32.31 -4.65 -13.03
C LEU A 162 -32.40 -3.22 -12.43
N PRO A 163 -33.07 -2.27 -13.12
CA PRO A 163 -33.34 -0.94 -12.57
C PRO A 163 -34.23 -1.00 -11.33
N LYS A 164 -33.99 -0.12 -10.35
CA LYS A 164 -34.77 -0.10 -9.09
C LYS A 164 -36.28 0.03 -9.33
N VAL A 165 -36.71 0.81 -10.32
CA VAL A 165 -38.14 0.99 -10.65
C VAL A 165 -38.80 -0.31 -11.09
N SER A 166 -38.14 -1.10 -11.94
CA SER A 166 -38.63 -2.41 -12.38
C SER A 166 -38.78 -3.37 -11.20
N VAL A 167 -37.86 -3.31 -10.23
CA VAL A 167 -37.90 -4.13 -9.03
C VAL A 167 -39.15 -3.86 -8.16
N ILE A 168 -39.64 -2.62 -8.13
CA ILE A 168 -40.86 -2.25 -7.38
C ILE A 168 -42.11 -2.81 -8.06
N VAL A 169 -42.21 -2.65 -9.39
CA VAL A 169 -43.41 -3.03 -10.16
C VAL A 169 -43.73 -4.51 -10.02
N PHE A 170 -42.72 -5.38 -10.06
CA PHE A 170 -42.90 -6.83 -9.90
C PHE A 170 -43.25 -7.26 -8.47
N SER A 171 -42.97 -6.43 -7.46
CA SER A 171 -43.25 -6.74 -6.05
C SER A 171 -44.68 -6.37 -5.60
N SER A 172 -45.43 -5.66 -6.45
CA SER A 172 -46.77 -5.13 -6.16
C SER A 172 -47.90 -5.99 -6.75
N VAL A 173 -47.58 -7.21 -7.20
CA VAL A 173 -48.50 -8.20 -7.78
C VAL A 173 -48.50 -9.45 -6.90
#